data_AF-A0A1S8YLM3-F1
#
_entry.id   AF-A0A1S8YLM3-F1
#
_cell.length_a   1.000
_cell.length_b   1.000
_cell.length_c   1.000
_cell.angle_alpha   90.00
_cell.angle_beta   90.00
_cell.angle_gamma   90.00
#
_symmetry.space_group_name_H-M   'P 1'
#
loop_
_entity.id
_entity.type
_entity.pdbx_description
1 polymer ?
#
loop_
_entity_poly.entity_id
_entity_poly.type
_entity_poly.pdbx_seq_one_letter_code
_entity_poly.pdbx_strand_id
1 'polypeptide(L)' 'MTRYNGNKDIRIDEIAISANNLQNLLELIFSNMEAMPKKQAHSLIGLAYDISADVSLWLEKKEQENLQS' A
#
# COMPACT_ATOMS: atom_id res chain seq x y z
N MET A 1 -4.67 -6.34 -8.65
CA MET A 1 -3.64 -7.30 -8.20
C MET A 1 -2.68 -7.57 -9.35
N THR A 2 -1.69 -6.70 -9.51
CA THR A 2 -0.59 -6.95 -10.45
C THR A 2 0.47 -7.70 -9.66
N ARG A 3 0.57 -9.01 -9.90
CA ARG A 3 1.63 -9.82 -9.31
C ARG A 3 2.97 -9.29 -9.80
N TYR A 4 3.86 -9.04 -8.85
CA TYR A 4 5.25 -8.64 -9.03
C TYR A 4 5.92 -9.39 -10.18
N ASN A 5 6.38 -8.63 -11.17
CA ASN A 5 7.27 -9.13 -12.22
C ASN A 5 8.62 -8.44 -12.00
N GLY A 6 9.60 -9.21 -11.54
CA GLY A 6 10.86 -8.76 -10.94
C GLY A 6 11.86 -8.06 -11.87
N ASN A 7 11.43 -7.04 -12.61
CA ASN A 7 12.31 -6.33 -13.54
C ASN A 7 11.93 -4.87 -13.84
N LYS A 8 11.11 -4.24 -12.99
CA LYS A 8 10.93 -2.79 -13.01
C LYS A 8 11.36 -2.25 -11.67
N ASP A 9 12.38 -1.40 -11.65
CA ASP A 9 12.58 -0.52 -10.52
C ASP A 9 11.34 0.35 -10.40
N ILE A 10 10.49 0.00 -9.42
CA ILE A 10 9.35 0.81 -9.05
C ILE A 10 9.94 2.14 -8.60
N ARG A 11 9.57 3.18 -9.32
CA ARG A 11 10.11 4.51 -9.09
C ARG A 11 9.46 5.09 -7.83
N ILE A 12 10.16 6.02 -7.19
CA ILE A 12 9.69 6.65 -5.95
C ILE A 12 8.34 7.39 -6.12
N ASP A 13 8.02 7.88 -7.33
CA ASP A 13 6.72 8.49 -7.65
C ASP A 13 5.57 7.47 -7.56
N GLU A 14 5.78 6.25 -8.05
CA GLU A 14 4.76 5.19 -7.99
C GLU A 14 4.49 4.77 -6.54
N ILE A 15 5.52 4.71 -5.70
CA ILE A 15 5.37 4.40 -4.27
C ILE A 15 4.71 5.54 -3.50
N ALA A 16 5.05 6.79 -3.81
CA ALA A 16 4.39 7.94 -3.21
C ALA A 16 2.89 7.96 -3.52
N ILE A 17 2.50 7.61 -4.75
CA ILE A 17 1.09 7.45 -5.14
C ILE A 17 0.44 6.33 -4.33
N SER A 18 1.07 5.16 -4.21
CA SER A 18 0.56 4.05 -3.41
C SER A 18 0.38 4.42 -1.92
N ALA A 19 1.35 5.11 -1.32
CA ALA A 19 1.25 5.58 0.06
C ALA A 19 0.11 6.61 0.25
N ASN A 20 -0.07 7.52 -0.70
CA ASN A 20 -1.18 8.47 -0.66
C ASN A 20 -2.54 7.77 -0.82
N ASN A 21 -2.63 6.75 -1.70
CA ASN A 21 -3.83 5.94 -1.86
C ASN A 21 -4.16 5.16 -0.59
N LEU A 22 -3.14 4.62 0.09
CA LEU A 22 -3.30 3.97 1.39
C LEU A 22 -3.90 4.94 2.42
N GLN A 23 -3.33 6.14 2.53
CA GLN A 23 -3.82 7.17 3.46
C GLN A 23 -5.29 7.51 3.19
N ASN A 24 -5.64 7.82 1.94
CA ASN A 24 -7.01 8.16 1.55
C ASN A 24 -7.99 7.00 1.82
N LEU A 25 -7.56 5.76 1.58
CA LEU A 25 -8.38 4.58 1.83
C LEU A 25 -8.63 4.37 3.32
N LEU A 26 -7.61 4.53 4.16
CA LEU A 26 -7.73 4.44 5.61
C LEU A 26 -8.63 5.54 6.18
N GLU A 27 -8.51 6.77 5.69
CA GLU A 27 -9.39 7.87 6.05
C GLU A 27 -10.85 7.55 5.70
N LEU A 28 -11.11 7.06 4.48
CA LEU A 28 -12.46 6.67 4.06
C LEU A 28 -13.04 5.56 4.94
N ILE A 29 -12.25 4.54 5.28
CA ILE A 29 -12.67 3.46 6.18
C ILE A 29 -12.99 4.04 7.56
N PHE A 30 -12.09 4.83 8.12
CA PHE A 30 -12.23 5.38 9.46
C PHE A 30 -13.43 6.31 9.59
N SER A 31 -13.60 7.26 8.66
CA SER A 31 -14.71 8.22 8.67
C SER A 31 -16.09 7.58 8.49
N ASN A 32 -16.16 6.35 7.95
CA ASN A 32 -17.43 5.69 7.66
C ASN A 32 -17.61 4.36 8.43
N MET A 33 -16.72 4.03 9.37
CA MET A 33 -16.62 2.69 9.95
C MET A 33 -17.95 2.19 10.56
N GLU A 34 -18.70 3.07 11.22
CA GLU A 34 -19.96 2.72 11.89
C GLU A 34 -21.12 2.49 10.90
N ALA A 35 -21.13 3.20 9.77
CA ALA A 35 -22.16 3.11 8.75
C ALA A 35 -21.86 2.08 7.66
N MET A 36 -20.59 1.61 7.58
CA MET A 36 -20.14 0.73 6.53
C MET A 36 -20.52 -0.74 6.79
N PRO A 37 -21.08 -1.45 5.79
CA PRO A 37 -21.32 -2.89 5.91
C PRO A 37 -20.04 -3.66 6.24
N LYS A 38 -20.10 -4.58 7.21
CA LYS A 38 -18.94 -5.35 7.69
C LYS A 38 -18.12 -6.01 6.57
N LYS A 39 -18.80 -6.57 5.55
CA LYS A 39 -18.13 -7.20 4.41
C LYS A 39 -17.35 -6.18 3.57
N GLN A 40 -17.91 -4.99 3.35
CA GLN A 40 -17.25 -3.91 2.64
C GLN A 40 -16.04 -3.39 3.44
N ALA A 41 -16.21 -3.19 4.74
CA ALA A 41 -15.11 -2.79 5.62
C ALA A 41 -13.96 -3.81 5.57
N HIS A 42 -14.27 -5.10 5.66
CA HIS A 42 -13.27 -6.16 5.56
C HIS A 42 -12.52 -6.14 4.22
N SER A 43 -13.23 -5.97 3.09
CA SER A 43 -12.61 -5.87 1.77
C SER A 43 -11.72 -4.64 1.62
N LEU A 44 -12.14 -3.48 2.14
CA LEU A 44 -11.35 -2.25 2.06
C LEU A 44 -10.12 -2.30 2.99
N ILE A 45 -10.25 -2.91 4.18
CA ILE A 45 -9.11 -3.17 5.07
C ILE A 45 -8.12 -4.12 4.41
N GLY A 46 -8.58 -5.18 3.73
CA GLY A 46 -7.72 -6.07 2.96
C GLY A 46 -6.96 -5.34 1.86
N LEU A 47 -7.63 -4.44 1.13
CA LEU A 47 -6.97 -3.62 0.11
C LEU A 47 -5.92 -2.67 0.72
N ALA A 48 -6.23 -2.04 1.86
CA ALA A 48 -5.27 -1.20 2.58
C ALA A 48 -4.04 -2.01 3.03
N TYR A 49 -4.25 -3.23 3.50
CA TYR A 49 -3.18 -4.14 3.87
C TYR A 49 -2.28 -4.48 2.68
N ASP A 50 -2.86 -4.82 1.52
CA ASP A 50 -2.10 -5.13 0.31
C ASP A 50 -1.23 -3.94 -0.13
N ILE A 51 -1.81 -2.72 -0.16
CA ILE A 51 -1.05 -1.50 -0.53
C ILE A 51 0.06 -1.21 0.48
N SER A 52 -0.21 -1.39 1.78
CA SER A 52 0.80 -1.21 2.83
C SER A 52 1.96 -2.19 2.66
N ALA A 53 1.69 -3.45 2.33
CA ALA A 53 2.73 -4.45 2.09
C ALA A 53 3.60 -4.06 0.89
N ASP A 54 2.99 -3.56 -0.18
CA ASP A 54 3.72 -3.12 -1.37
C ASP A 54 4.67 -1.94 -1.07
N VAL A 55 4.22 -0.96 -0.27
CA VAL A 55 5.06 0.18 0.16
C VAL A 55 6.20 -0.29 1.06
N SER A 56 5.92 -1.16 2.04
CA SER A 56 6.94 -1.68 2.96
C SER A 56 8.02 -2.48 2.23
N LEU A 57 7.64 -3.37 1.32
CA LEU A 57 8.59 -4.17 0.53
C LEU A 57 9.54 -3.30 -0.29
N TRP A 58 9.03 -2.19 -0.84
CA TRP A 58 9.88 -1.25 -1.57
C TRP A 58 10.85 -0.52 -0.64
N LEU A 59 10.40 -0.08 0.53
CA LEU A 59 11.25 0.58 1.52
C LEU A 59 12.38 -0.34 1.99
N GLU A 60 12.06 -1.60 2.32
CA GLU A 60 13.05 -2.62 2.70
C GLU A 60 14.08 -2.85 1.60
N LYS A 61 13.63 -2.93 0.33
CA LYS A 61 14.55 -3.06 -0.81
C LYS A 61 15.48 -1.85 -0.91
N LYS A 62 14.96 -0.63 -0.76
CA LYS A 62 15.77 0.60 -0.84
C LYS A 62 16.75 0.75 0.32
N GLU A 63 16.37 0.33 1.51
CA GLU A 63 17.28 0.28 2.66
C GLU A 63 18.44 -0.69 2.40
N GLN A 64 18.16 -1.87 1.85
CA GLN A 64 19.20 -2.84 1.48
C GLN A 64 20.14 -2.31 0.39
N GLU A 65 19.60 -1.63 -0.63
CA GLU A 65 20.40 -1.00 -1.69
C GLU A 65 21.34 0.08 -1.12
N ASN A 66 20.88 0.89 -0.16
CA ASN A 66 21.69 1.93 0.49
C ASN A 66 22.77 1.37 1.44
N LEU A 67 22.56 0.20 2.04
CA LEU A 67 23.55 -0.44 2.91
C LEU A 67 24.69 -1.12 2.12
N GLN A 68 24.49 -1.34 0.82
CA GLN A 68 25.46 -1.98 -0.07
C GLN A 68 26.25 -1.00 -0.95
N SER A 69 25.93 0.30 -0.89
CA SER A 69 26.60 1.41 -1.60
C SER A 69 27.66 2.10 -0.76
#